data_AF-A0A2N3BAG8-F1
#
_entry.id   AF-A0A2N3BAG8-F1
#
_cell.length_a   1.000
_cell.length_b   1.000
_cell.length_c   1.000
_cell.angle_alpha   90.00
_cell.angle_beta   90.00
_cell.angle_gamma   90.00
#
_symmetry.space_group_name_H-M   'P 1'
#
loop_
_entity.id
_entity.type
_entity.pdbx_description
1 polymer ?
#
loop_
_entity_poly.entity_id
_entity_poly.type
_entity_poly.pdbx_seq_one_letter_code
_entity_poly.pdbx_strand_id
1 'polypeptide(L)' 'MTHSATRIAEVFYNAARRRFEAVVEFFAPGMPSPLRVPVILAIPQATPHPHLARALAAEAARRGIGSL' A
#
# COMPACT_ATOMS: atom_id res chain seq x y z
N MET A 1 17.29 -10.02 13.07
CA MET A 1 16.67 -9.37 11.89
C MET A 1 15.19 -9.23 12.18
N THR A 2 14.72 -8.02 12.45
CA THR A 2 13.30 -7.74 12.69
C THR A 2 12.61 -7.71 11.32
N HIS A 3 11.91 -8.77 10.95
CA HIS A 3 11.17 -8.84 9.69
C HIS A 3 9.95 -7.92 9.78
N SER A 4 9.93 -6.87 8.95
CA SER A 4 8.70 -6.10 8.71
C SER A 4 7.88 -6.80 7.62
N ALA A 5 6.57 -6.92 7.83
CA ALA A 5 5.64 -7.51 6.86
C ALA A 5 4.71 -6.42 6.32
N THR A 6 4.31 -6.54 5.04
CA THR A 6 3.37 -5.60 4.40
C THR A 6 2.13 -6.35 3.92
N ARG A 7 0.94 -5.81 4.20
CA ARG A 7 -0.35 -6.34 3.72
C ARG A 7 -1.12 -5.24 3.01
N ILE A 8 -1.79 -5.58 1.92
CA ILE A 8 -2.78 -4.69 1.31
C ILE A 8 -4.14 -5.06 1.91
N ALA A 9 -4.68 -4.20 2.76
CA ALA A 9 -5.91 -4.48 3.51
C ALA A 9 -7.16 -4.26 2.65
N GLU A 10 -7.16 -3.17 1.86
CA GLU A 10 -8.29 -2.79 1.02
C GLU A 10 -7.77 -2.20 -0.29
N VAL A 11 -8.45 -2.50 -1.41
CA VAL A 11 -8.14 -1.94 -2.74
C VAL A 11 -9.43 -1.75 -3.50
N PHE A 12 -9.63 -0.56 -4.06
CA PHE A 12 -10.72 -0.27 -4.97
C PHE A 12 -10.26 0.56 -6.15
N TYR A 13 -10.87 0.34 -7.31
CA TYR A 13 -10.66 1.16 -8.49
C TYR A 13 -11.74 2.22 -8.60
N ASN A 14 -11.34 3.49 -8.54
CA ASN A 14 -12.22 4.62 -8.80
C ASN A 14 -12.26 4.90 -10.31
N ALA A 15 -13.31 4.40 -10.98
CA ALA A 15 -13.45 4.51 -12.43
C ALA A 15 -13.57 5.97 -12.91
N ALA A 16 -14.28 6.83 -12.16
CA ALA A 16 -14.43 8.24 -12.50
C ALA A 16 -13.09 8.99 -12.48
N ARG A 17 -12.20 8.63 -11.55
CA ARG A 17 -10.89 9.27 -11.37
C ARG A 17 -9.74 8.48 -11.99
N ARG A 18 -10.04 7.35 -12.66
CA ARG A 18 -9.09 6.42 -13.27
C ARG A 18 -7.88 6.09 -12.39
N ARG A 19 -8.13 5.77 -11.13
CA ARG A 19 -7.08 5.51 -10.14
C ARG A 19 -7.47 4.42 -9.16
N PHE A 20 -6.47 3.72 -8.64
CA PHE A 20 -6.62 2.84 -7.49
C PHE A 20 -6.47 3.63 -6.20
N GLU A 21 -7.30 3.30 -5.24
CA GLU A 21 -7.25 3.79 -3.86
C GLU A 21 -7.16 2.56 -2.95
N ALA A 22 -6.25 2.59 -1.99
CA ALA A 22 -5.92 1.43 -1.18
C ALA A 22 -5.49 1.80 0.23
N VAL A 23 -5.62 0.85 1.15
CA VAL A 23 -5.01 0.91 2.48
C VAL A 23 -3.94 -0.16 2.57
N VAL A 24 -2.70 0.25 2.81
CA VAL A 24 -1.56 -0.65 3.01
C VAL A 24 -1.16 -0.63 4.48
N GLU A 25 -0.98 -1.82 5.05
CA GLU A 25 -0.61 -2.05 6.43
C GLU A 25 0.84 -2.52 6.55
N PHE A 26 1.62 -1.82 7.36
CA PHE A 26 2.98 -2.20 7.74
C PHE A 26 3.00 -2.78 9.15
N PHE A 27 3.50 -4.00 9.27
CA PHE A 27 3.71 -4.68 10.53
C PHE A 27 5.18 -4.59 10.89
N ALA A 28 5.48 -4.07 12.08
CA ALA A 28 6.83 -4.08 12.63
C ALA A 28 6.80 -4.68 14.05
N PRO A 29 7.83 -5.45 14.43
CA PRO A 29 7.93 -5.96 15.79
C PRO A 29 7.98 -4.82 16.82
N GLY A 30 7.19 -4.93 17.89
CA GLY A 30 7.07 -3.90 18.92
C GLY A 30 5.96 -2.88 18.69
N MET A 31 5.27 -2.88 17.53
CA MET A 31 4.07 -2.07 17.35
C MET A 31 2.81 -2.83 17.81
N PRO A 32 1.92 -2.20 18.61
CA PRO A 32 0.67 -2.83 19.06
C PRO A 32 -0.36 -3.01 17.94
N SER A 33 -0.23 -2.25 16.84
CA SER A 33 -1.10 -2.29 15.67
C SER A 33 -0.31 -1.96 14.41
N PRO A 34 -0.70 -2.46 13.22
CA PRO A 34 -0.01 -2.12 11.98
C PRO A 34 -0.18 -0.63 11.64
N LEU A 35 0.86 -0.02 11.08
CA LEU A 35 0.79 1.32 10.52
C LEU A 35 -0.02 1.26 9.22
N ARG A 36 -1.11 2.03 9.15
CA ARG A 36 -2.00 2.12 7.99
C ARG A 36 -1.67 3.34 7.15
N VAL A 37 -1.32 3.10 5.89
CA VAL A 37 -0.98 4.16 4.93
C VAL A 37 -2.01 4.14 3.79
N PRO A 38 -2.82 5.21 3.64
CA PRO A 38 -3.68 5.36 2.48
C PRO A 38 -2.85 5.70 1.24
N VAL A 39 -3.04 4.92 0.19
CA VAL A 39 -2.32 5.03 -1.08
C VAL A 39 -3.30 5.30 -2.21
N ILE A 40 -2.91 6.23 -3.08
CA ILE A 40 -3.65 6.54 -4.31
C ILE A 40 -2.67 6.43 -5.47
N LEU A 41 -2.98 5.58 -6.44
CA LEU A 41 -2.15 5.32 -7.62
C LEU A 41 -2.94 5.48 -8.91
N ALA A 42 -2.43 6.31 -9.82
CA ALA A 42 -2.94 6.41 -11.18
C ALA A 42 -2.17 5.43 -12.08
N ILE A 43 -2.69 4.21 -12.23
CA ILE A 43 -2.18 3.18 -13.15
C ILE A 43 -3.33 2.54 -13.94
N PRO A 44 -3.07 1.91 -15.11
CA PRO A 44 -4.12 1.27 -15.89
C PRO A 44 -4.89 0.22 -15.10
N GLN A 45 -6.22 0.15 -15.26
CA GLN A 45 -7.06 -0.84 -14.59
C GLN A 45 -6.66 -2.28 -14.96
N ALA A 46 -6.18 -2.49 -16.18
CA ALA A 46 -5.70 -3.78 -16.68
C ALA A 46 -4.33 -4.20 -16.13
N THR A 47 -3.76 -3.46 -15.17
CA THR A 47 -2.47 -3.83 -14.57
C THR A 47 -2.59 -5.19 -13.87
N PRO A 48 -1.68 -6.15 -14.17
CA PRO A 48 -1.69 -7.44 -13.50
C PRO A 48 -1.59 -7.30 -11.98
N HIS A 49 -2.33 -8.16 -11.26
CA HIS A 49 -2.41 -8.09 -9.81
C HIS A 49 -1.04 -8.04 -9.09
N PRO A 50 -0.03 -8.84 -9.46
CA PRO A 50 1.29 -8.77 -8.81
C PRO A 50 1.99 -7.41 -8.99
N HIS A 51 1.81 -6.76 -10.15
CA HIS A 51 2.39 -5.45 -10.43
C HIS A 51 1.66 -4.35 -9.67
N LEU A 52 0.33 -4.41 -9.60
CA LEU A 52 -0.46 -3.50 -8.79
C LEU A 52 -0.08 -3.60 -7.30
N ALA A 53 0.01 -4.82 -6.77
CA ALA A 53 0.38 -5.05 -5.37
C ALA A 53 1.76 -4.48 -5.04
N ARG A 54 2.75 -4.71 -5.91
CA ARG A 54 4.10 -4.16 -5.76
C ARG A 54 4.11 -2.63 -5.83
N ALA A 55 3.36 -2.04 -6.75
CA ALA A 55 3.27 -0.59 -6.89
C ALA A 55 2.64 0.06 -5.65
N LEU A 56 1.56 -0.54 -5.12
CA LEU A 56 0.89 -0.08 -3.89
C LEU A 56 1.81 -0.15 -2.68
N ALA A 57 2.52 -1.27 -2.51
CA ALA A 57 3.49 -1.42 -1.42
C ALA A 57 4.66 -0.43 -1.53
N ALA A 58 5.19 -0.21 -2.75
CA ALA A 58 6.27 0.74 -2.98
C ALA A 58 5.84 2.19 -2.70
N GLU A 59 4.64 2.57 -3.14
CA GLU A 59 4.10 3.91 -2.88
C GLU A 59 3.77 4.11 -1.40
N ALA A 60 3.25 3.09 -0.73
CA ALA A 60 3.05 3.11 0.72
C ALA A 60 4.37 3.31 1.47
N ALA A 61 5.43 2.59 1.06
CA ALA A 61 6.76 2.70 1.67
C ALA A 61 7.36 4.09 1.45
N ARG A 62 7.18 4.65 0.24
CA ARG A 62 7.60 6.01 -0.10
C ARG A 62 6.85 7.08 0.71
N ARG A 63 5.56 6.84 1.00
CA ARG A 63 4.71 7.72 1.81
C ARG A 63 4.81 7.48 3.31
N GLY A 64 5.64 6.53 3.75
CA GLY A 64 5.95 6.32 5.16
C GLY A 64 6.70 7.52 5.71
N ILE A 65 5.96 8.60 5.98
CA ILE A 65 6.44 9.88 6.53
C ILE A 65 7.46 9.59 7.63
N GLY A 66 8.73 9.80 7.27
CA GLY A 66 9.94 9.78 8.09
C GLY A 66 10.19 8.50 8.87
N SER A 67 11.10 7.65 8.39
CA SER A 67 11.84 6.63 9.16
C SER A 67 11.53 6.60 10.67
N LEU A 68 10.62 5.73 11.09
CA LEU A 68 10.57 5.28 12.49
C LEU A 68 11.76 4.35 12.75
#